data_AF-A0A7S4NKZ3-F1
#
_entry.id   AF-A0A7S4NKZ3-F1
#
_cell.length_a   1.000
_cell.length_b   1.000
_cell.length_c   1.000
_cell.angle_alpha   90.00
_cell.angle_beta   90.00
_cell.angle_gamma   90.00
#
_symmetry.space_group_name_H-M   'P 1'
#
loop_
_entity.id
_entity.type
_entity.pdbx_description
1 polymer ?
#
loop_
_entity_poly.entity_id
_entity_poly.type
_entity_poly.pdbx_seq_one_letter_code
_entity_poly.pdbx_strand_id
1 'polypeptide(L)'
;PRLATVPPMPCNPQVVMQRLLVLLVLVAQAAAFSSPSVLLQRTSSASFTPLSSSARLPVRRHVVNSYNGRSQSRLVPSIRQASTFSSALRMAALPANTPLKVGICGATGAVGKEIVGVLETRGFPVKELHLFGSERSSGKVVETKWGKVEIEAFSVQKAREMDVVFISVSGDFSKEYAKAIAEGDDGAVVIDNSSAFRYDKDVALCVPEINADAARKNPNKVIANPNCTTAIGIMALFPLHKRFGLKKVIMSTYQAASGAGQEGMDELRDGAKEVVNSAEGTIAKNKIFAHPLPFNLIPHIDVFQDNLYTKEEMKVTWECRKIMDIPSLPVSCTAVRIPTFRAHAESIVVETEKPIKVREALEASITALLCAKDEIHAAETSCCDTSSL
;
A
#
# COMPACT_ATOMS: atom_id res chain seq x y z
N PRO A 1 -58.73 -8.51 -18.28
CA PRO A 1 -58.00 -7.28 -17.85
C PRO A 1 -56.64 -7.21 -18.54
N ARG A 2 -56.48 -6.25 -19.46
CA ARG A 2 -55.34 -6.13 -20.37
C ARG A 2 -54.07 -5.69 -19.61
N LEU A 3 -52.96 -6.38 -19.82
CA LEU A 3 -51.62 -5.91 -19.48
C LEU A 3 -51.25 -4.77 -20.43
N ALA A 4 -51.01 -3.58 -19.87
CA ALA A 4 -50.52 -2.43 -20.61
C ALA A 4 -49.03 -2.64 -20.93
N THR A 5 -48.71 -2.66 -22.22
CA THR A 5 -47.34 -2.64 -22.74
C THR A 5 -46.76 -1.23 -22.58
N VAL A 6 -45.69 -1.10 -21.81
CA VAL A 6 -44.88 0.12 -21.70
C VAL A 6 -44.04 0.28 -22.97
N PRO A 7 -44.03 1.44 -23.65
CA PRO A 7 -43.21 1.64 -24.85
C PRO A 7 -41.72 1.77 -24.48
N PRO A 8 -40.80 1.34 -25.35
CA PRO A 8 -39.37 1.47 -25.10
C PRO A 8 -38.95 2.95 -25.10
N MET A 9 -38.19 3.34 -24.07
CA MET A 9 -37.55 4.65 -24.03
C MET A 9 -36.49 4.78 -25.14
N PRO A 10 -36.33 5.95 -25.77
CA PRO A 10 -35.29 6.16 -26.77
C PRO A 10 -33.90 6.13 -26.12
N CYS A 11 -33.05 5.20 -26.57
CA CYS A 11 -31.63 5.18 -26.25
C CYS A 11 -30.96 6.46 -26.77
N ASN A 12 -30.47 7.28 -25.85
CA ASN A 12 -29.59 8.40 -26.15
C ASN A 12 -28.17 7.87 -26.46
N PRO A 13 -27.60 8.07 -27.67
CA PRO A 13 -26.37 7.40 -28.10
C PRO A 13 -25.05 8.02 -27.56
N GLN A 14 -25.05 8.73 -26.42
CA GLN A 14 -23.85 9.42 -25.92
C GLN A 14 -23.27 8.93 -24.58
N VAL A 15 -23.73 7.81 -24.01
CA VAL A 15 -23.03 7.18 -22.87
C VAL A 15 -22.19 6.01 -23.38
N VAL A 16 -21.01 6.34 -23.92
CA VAL A 16 -19.97 5.34 -24.18
C VAL A 16 -19.36 4.96 -22.83
N MET A 17 -20.00 4.01 -22.15
CA MET A 17 -19.47 3.41 -20.92
C MET A 17 -18.34 2.44 -21.32
N GLN A 18 -17.14 2.95 -21.52
CA GLN A 18 -15.95 2.13 -21.72
C GLN A 18 -15.63 1.40 -20.42
N ARG A 19 -16.04 0.13 -20.31
CA ARG A 19 -15.63 -0.77 -19.23
C ARG A 19 -14.16 -1.09 -19.41
N LEU A 20 -13.31 -0.48 -18.58
CA LEU A 20 -11.90 -0.81 -18.48
C LEU A 20 -11.74 -1.93 -17.45
N LEU A 21 -11.48 -3.15 -17.92
CA LEU A 21 -11.02 -4.24 -17.04
C LEU A 21 -9.49 -4.16 -16.98
N VAL A 22 -8.94 -3.38 -16.05
CA VAL A 22 -7.50 -3.46 -15.73
C VAL A 22 -7.34 -4.54 -14.67
N LEU A 23 -6.84 -5.71 -15.07
CA LEU A 23 -6.38 -6.71 -14.11
C LEU A 23 -5.00 -6.27 -13.60
N LEU A 24 -4.99 -5.37 -12.62
CA LEU A 24 -3.79 -5.02 -11.86
C LEU A 24 -3.56 -6.11 -10.82
N VAL A 25 -2.79 -7.13 -11.19
CA VAL A 25 -2.27 -8.09 -10.21
C VAL A 25 -1.07 -7.45 -9.52
N LEU A 26 -1.31 -6.75 -8.41
CA LEU A 26 -0.25 -6.42 -7.46
C LEU A 26 0.13 -7.69 -6.71
N VAL A 27 1.05 -8.47 -7.29
CA VAL A 27 1.71 -9.56 -6.57
C VAL A 27 2.73 -8.94 -5.62
N ALA A 28 2.38 -8.80 -4.35
CA ALA A 28 3.38 -8.78 -3.30
C ALA A 28 3.71 -10.25 -2.97
N GLN A 29 4.79 -10.79 -3.57
CA GLN A 29 5.56 -11.99 -3.17
C GLN A 29 6.58 -12.33 -4.28
N ALA A 30 7.90 -12.27 -4.07
CA ALA A 30 8.75 -13.06 -3.17
C ALA A 30 8.67 -14.58 -3.43
N ALA A 31 9.46 -15.05 -4.40
CA ALA A 31 10.10 -16.39 -4.44
C ALA A 31 10.91 -16.55 -5.75
N ALA A 32 12.23 -16.39 -5.68
CA ALA A 32 13.13 -17.00 -6.65
C ALA A 32 13.85 -18.14 -5.92
N PHE A 33 13.41 -19.37 -6.18
CA PHE A 33 14.13 -20.57 -5.76
C PHE A 33 15.48 -20.62 -6.49
N SER A 34 16.56 -20.60 -5.72
CA SER A 34 17.89 -20.98 -6.18
C SER A 34 18.16 -22.43 -5.76
N SER A 35 18.38 -23.31 -6.74
CA SER A 35 19.48 -24.29 -6.71
C SER A 35 19.78 -24.81 -8.12
N PRO A 36 21.07 -24.93 -8.50
CA PRO A 36 21.50 -25.28 -9.84
C PRO A 36 21.69 -26.79 -10.00
N SER A 37 21.41 -27.33 -11.20
CA SER A 37 22.31 -28.23 -11.93
C SER A 37 21.65 -28.80 -13.21
N VAL A 38 22.23 -28.41 -14.35
CA VAL A 38 22.66 -29.27 -15.46
C VAL A 38 21.64 -30.27 -16.05
N LEU A 39 21.15 -30.01 -17.27
CA LEU A 39 21.63 -30.73 -18.46
C LEU A 39 21.20 -30.02 -19.76
N LEU A 40 22.18 -29.77 -20.63
CA LEU A 40 22.02 -29.30 -22.00
C LEU A 40 21.17 -30.28 -22.83
N GLN A 41 20.32 -29.74 -23.70
CA GLN A 41 20.28 -30.20 -25.09
C GLN A 41 19.92 -29.07 -26.05
N ARG A 42 20.82 -28.89 -27.02
CA ARG A 42 20.74 -27.97 -28.15
C ARG A 42 19.71 -28.46 -29.17
N THR A 43 18.97 -27.53 -29.76
CA THR A 43 18.57 -27.52 -31.19
C THR A 43 18.34 -26.05 -31.57
N SER A 44 19.23 -25.44 -32.38
CA SER A 44 18.97 -25.00 -33.78
C SER A 44 17.63 -24.28 -33.94
N SER A 45 17.47 -23.06 -34.47
CA SER A 45 18.22 -22.23 -35.41
C SER A 45 17.16 -21.28 -35.97
N ALA A 46 17.30 -19.96 -35.85
CA ALA A 46 16.67 -19.01 -36.77
C ALA A 46 17.27 -17.62 -36.55
N SER A 47 18.20 -17.29 -37.42
CA SER A 47 18.78 -15.99 -37.66
C SER A 47 17.73 -14.98 -38.12
N PHE A 48 17.72 -13.79 -37.51
CA PHE A 48 17.18 -12.58 -38.14
C PHE A 48 18.21 -11.45 -38.00
N THR A 49 18.69 -10.98 -39.15
CA THR A 49 19.57 -9.83 -39.32
C THR A 49 18.80 -8.51 -39.16
N PRO A 50 19.38 -7.45 -38.58
CA PRO A 50 18.76 -6.14 -38.52
C PRO A 50 19.10 -5.33 -39.79
N LEU A 51 18.08 -4.76 -40.43
CA LEU A 51 18.26 -3.77 -41.48
C LEU A 51 18.32 -2.38 -40.85
N SER A 52 19.51 -1.79 -40.93
CA SER A 52 19.77 -0.36 -40.77
C SER A 52 19.09 0.44 -41.86
N SER A 53 18.46 1.57 -41.51
CA SER A 53 18.49 2.73 -42.40
C SER A 53 18.50 4.01 -41.57
N SER A 54 19.50 4.81 -41.88
CA SER A 54 19.80 6.14 -41.38
C SER A 54 18.96 7.17 -42.14
N ALA A 55 18.42 8.15 -41.43
CA ALA A 55 18.11 9.46 -42.00
C ALA A 55 18.22 10.52 -40.90
N ARG A 56 19.36 11.22 -40.88
CA ARG A 56 19.51 12.54 -40.25
C ARG A 56 19.03 13.58 -41.24
N LEU A 57 18.49 14.70 -40.74
CA LEU A 57 18.66 16.09 -41.24
C LEU A 57 17.84 17.07 -40.33
N PRO A 58 18.07 18.40 -40.33
CA PRO A 58 18.71 19.06 -39.18
C PRO A 58 17.93 20.22 -38.51
N VAL A 59 18.37 20.55 -37.29
CA VAL A 59 18.58 21.87 -36.64
C VAL A 59 17.53 22.99 -36.82
N ARG A 60 17.02 23.51 -35.69
CA ARG A 60 17.11 24.96 -35.36
C ARG A 60 16.95 25.24 -33.86
N ARG A 61 18.03 25.75 -33.26
CA ARG A 61 18.02 26.46 -31.97
C ARG A 61 17.51 27.87 -32.20
N HIS A 62 16.56 28.33 -31.40
CA HIS A 62 16.32 29.76 -31.21
C HIS A 62 16.82 30.17 -29.84
N VAL A 63 17.90 30.95 -29.85
CA VAL A 63 18.33 31.83 -28.78
C VAL A 63 17.57 33.13 -28.96
N VAL A 64 16.90 33.61 -27.92
CA VAL A 64 16.55 35.03 -27.78
C VAL A 64 16.94 35.42 -26.37
N ASN A 65 17.86 36.38 -26.29
CA ASN A 65 18.27 37.05 -25.07
C ASN A 65 17.82 38.52 -25.14
N SER A 66 17.80 39.15 -23.97
CA SER A 66 17.56 40.58 -23.67
C SER A 66 16.11 41.02 -23.49
N TYR A 67 15.79 41.50 -22.28
CA TYR A 67 15.50 42.92 -22.03
C TYR A 67 15.71 43.27 -20.55
N ASN A 68 16.44 44.36 -20.32
CA ASN A 68 16.67 45.04 -19.05
C ASN A 68 15.43 45.86 -18.64
N GLY A 69 15.15 45.94 -17.33
CA GLY A 69 14.19 46.90 -16.76
C GLY A 69 14.36 47.06 -15.26
N ARG A 70 15.01 48.15 -14.85
CA ARG A 70 15.23 48.58 -13.45
C ARG A 70 14.01 49.29 -12.85
N SER A 71 14.00 49.32 -11.51
CA SER A 71 13.34 50.29 -10.61
C SER A 71 11.87 49.98 -10.28
N GLN A 72 11.36 50.07 -9.05
CA GLN A 72 11.74 50.97 -7.95
C GLN A 72 11.25 50.41 -6.60
N SER A 73 11.98 50.81 -5.56
CA SER A 73 11.77 50.65 -4.12
C SER A 73 10.46 51.25 -3.58
N ARG A 74 9.83 50.54 -2.61
CA ARG A 74 9.08 51.16 -1.49
C ARG A 74 9.34 50.39 -0.19
N LEU A 75 10.07 51.04 0.71
CA LEU A 75 10.09 50.82 2.15
C LEU A 75 8.76 51.29 2.76
N VAL A 76 8.19 50.62 3.76
CA VAL A 76 8.12 50.91 5.24
C VAL A 76 7.17 49.88 5.91
N PRO A 77 7.05 49.73 7.26
CA PRO A 77 8.02 49.55 8.35
C PRO A 77 7.92 48.16 9.03
N SER A 78 8.90 47.90 9.91
CA SER A 78 8.98 46.76 10.82
C SER A 78 7.82 46.67 11.82
N ILE A 79 7.29 45.46 12.00
CA ILE A 79 6.65 45.04 13.26
C ILE A 79 7.42 43.82 13.76
N ARG A 80 8.22 44.04 14.80
CA ARG A 80 8.71 42.98 15.69
C ARG A 80 7.52 42.52 16.52
N GLN A 81 7.05 41.30 16.28
CA GLN A 81 6.49 40.48 17.36
C GLN A 81 7.07 39.08 17.21
N ALA A 82 8.00 38.79 18.11
CA ALA A 82 8.42 37.44 18.41
C ALA A 82 7.21 36.70 18.99
N SER A 83 6.63 35.79 18.22
CA SER A 83 5.92 34.65 18.78
C SER A 83 6.81 33.43 18.56
N THR A 84 7.28 32.90 19.68
CA THR A 84 7.98 31.61 19.77
C THR A 84 7.06 30.52 19.20
N PHE A 85 7.21 30.24 17.92
CA PHE A 85 6.73 28.99 17.34
C PHE A 85 7.55 27.87 17.98
N SER A 86 6.89 27.15 18.87
CA SER A 86 7.33 25.85 19.38
C SER A 86 7.85 25.02 18.20
N SER A 87 9.07 24.51 18.35
CA SER A 87 9.76 23.68 17.38
C SER A 87 8.92 22.45 17.07
N ALA A 88 8.14 22.52 15.99
CA ALA A 88 7.59 21.34 15.35
C ALA A 88 8.79 20.50 14.89
N LEU A 89 9.04 19.42 15.63
CA LEU A 89 10.03 18.40 15.31
C LEU A 89 9.68 17.87 13.92
N ARG A 90 10.30 18.41 12.87
CA ARG A 90 10.34 17.72 11.58
C ARG A 90 11.06 16.42 11.88
N MET A 91 10.43 15.28 11.58
CA MET A 91 11.16 14.02 11.44
C MET A 91 12.28 14.31 10.44
N ALA A 92 13.50 14.53 10.92
CA ALA A 92 14.65 14.67 10.04
C ALA A 92 14.69 13.38 9.25
N ALA A 93 14.53 13.48 7.93
CA ALA A 93 14.57 12.32 7.07
C ALA A 93 15.91 11.62 7.33
N LEU A 94 15.86 10.43 7.95
CA LEU A 94 17.06 9.64 8.18
C LEU A 94 17.75 9.45 6.82
N PRO A 95 19.07 9.67 6.72
CA PRO A 95 19.79 9.45 5.48
C PRO A 95 19.52 8.03 4.97
N ALA A 96 19.29 7.88 3.68
CA ALA A 96 19.19 6.58 3.06
C ALA A 96 20.44 5.75 3.43
N ASN A 97 20.24 4.50 3.85
CA ASN A 97 21.27 3.56 4.32
C ASN A 97 21.88 3.80 5.72
N THR A 98 21.30 4.67 6.55
CA THR A 98 21.69 4.72 7.97
C THR A 98 21.33 3.39 8.64
N PRO A 99 22.26 2.69 9.33
CA PRO A 99 21.94 1.46 10.04
C PRO A 99 20.98 1.72 11.22
N LEU A 100 19.83 1.04 11.25
CA LEU A 100 18.74 1.26 12.21
C LEU A 100 18.49 0.05 13.12
N LYS A 101 18.12 0.32 14.37
CA LYS A 101 17.50 -0.64 15.27
C LYS A 101 16.02 -0.76 14.92
N VAL A 102 15.58 -1.96 14.56
CA VAL A 102 14.21 -2.22 14.10
C VAL A 102 13.50 -3.16 15.06
N GLY A 103 12.37 -2.72 15.59
CA GLY A 103 11.45 -3.53 16.39
C GLY A 103 10.25 -4.03 15.59
N ILE A 104 9.83 -5.27 15.80
CA ILE A 104 8.59 -5.81 15.20
C ILE A 104 7.72 -6.42 16.29
N CYS A 105 6.62 -5.74 16.63
CA CYS A 105 5.58 -6.28 17.49
C CYS A 105 4.65 -7.19 16.66
N GLY A 106 4.55 -8.47 17.03
CA GLY A 106 3.74 -9.45 16.31
C GLY A 106 4.52 -10.28 15.29
N ALA A 107 5.83 -10.44 15.48
CA ALA A 107 6.73 -11.16 14.57
C ALA A 107 6.31 -12.62 14.25
N THR A 108 5.52 -13.27 15.12
CA THR A 108 5.01 -14.64 14.86
C THR A 108 3.77 -14.68 13.97
N GLY A 109 3.07 -13.55 13.82
CA GLY A 109 1.88 -13.44 12.99
C GLY A 109 2.19 -13.45 11.49
N ALA A 110 1.16 -13.62 10.66
CA ALA A 110 1.32 -13.64 9.21
C ALA A 110 1.98 -12.34 8.70
N VAL A 111 1.50 -11.18 9.15
CA VAL A 111 2.05 -9.87 8.74
C VAL A 111 3.47 -9.66 9.26
N GLY A 112 3.75 -9.97 10.53
CA GLY A 112 5.09 -9.80 11.11
C GLY A 112 6.17 -10.59 10.35
N LYS A 113 5.85 -11.82 9.93
CA LYS A 113 6.74 -12.63 9.08
C LYS A 113 7.00 -11.99 7.71
N GLU A 114 5.96 -11.44 7.08
CA GLU A 114 6.12 -10.72 5.81
C GLU A 114 6.95 -9.44 5.98
N ILE A 115 6.79 -8.71 7.08
CA ILE A 115 7.63 -7.53 7.37
C ILE A 115 9.11 -7.92 7.41
N VAL A 116 9.47 -8.98 8.14
CA VAL A 116 10.85 -9.48 8.16
C VAL A 116 11.34 -9.82 6.75
N GLY A 117 10.57 -10.62 6.00
CA GLY A 117 10.95 -11.01 4.63
C GLY A 117 11.08 -9.83 3.65
N VAL A 118 10.25 -8.80 3.79
CA VAL A 118 10.33 -7.57 2.99
C VAL A 118 11.58 -6.78 3.34
N LEU A 119 11.90 -6.62 4.64
CA LEU A 119 13.13 -5.94 5.06
C LEU A 119 14.37 -6.65 4.50
N GLU A 120 14.38 -7.98 4.50
CA GLU A 120 15.47 -8.79 3.94
C GLU A 120 15.60 -8.61 2.42
N THR A 121 14.48 -8.76 1.70
CA THR A 121 14.42 -8.70 0.23
C THR A 121 14.80 -7.32 -0.27
N ARG A 122 14.41 -6.26 0.45
CA ARG A 122 14.75 -4.87 0.12
C ARG A 122 16.15 -4.45 0.56
N GLY A 123 16.90 -5.32 1.23
CA GLY A 123 18.21 -4.97 1.79
C GLY A 123 18.12 -3.79 2.76
N PHE A 124 17.03 -3.70 3.52
CA PHE A 124 16.82 -2.59 4.46
C PHE A 124 17.99 -2.52 5.45
N PRO A 125 18.49 -1.32 5.80
CA PRO A 125 19.71 -1.14 6.61
C PRO A 125 19.46 -1.44 8.09
N VAL A 126 19.10 -2.69 8.42
CA VAL A 126 18.90 -3.14 9.80
C VAL A 126 20.26 -3.39 10.44
N LYS A 127 20.55 -2.63 11.52
CA LYS A 127 21.71 -2.82 12.39
C LYS A 127 21.43 -3.89 13.45
N GLU A 128 20.28 -3.78 14.11
CA GLU A 128 19.81 -4.66 15.18
C GLU A 128 18.32 -4.94 14.94
N LEU A 129 17.91 -6.21 14.97
CA LEU A 129 16.52 -6.63 14.82
C LEU A 129 16.00 -7.17 16.15
N HIS A 130 14.93 -6.56 16.66
CA HIS A 130 14.23 -7.03 17.85
C HIS A 130 12.82 -7.50 17.49
N LEU A 131 12.52 -8.74 17.86
CA LEU A 131 11.20 -9.34 17.61
C LEU A 131 10.44 -9.40 18.93
N PHE A 132 9.34 -8.66 19.02
CA PHE A 132 8.51 -8.62 20.22
C PHE A 132 7.28 -9.52 20.07
N GLY A 133 7.00 -10.29 21.12
CA GLY A 133 5.85 -11.18 21.18
C GLY A 133 5.20 -11.20 22.56
N SER A 134 4.10 -11.96 22.65
CA SER A 134 3.49 -12.37 23.92
C SER A 134 4.43 -13.28 24.73
N GLU A 135 4.12 -13.46 26.02
CA GLU A 135 4.81 -14.45 26.87
C GLU A 135 4.84 -15.85 26.24
N ARG A 136 3.76 -16.27 25.58
CA ARG A 136 3.67 -17.58 24.87
C ARG A 136 4.68 -17.74 23.73
N SER A 137 5.09 -16.62 23.14
CA SER A 137 6.02 -16.59 22.00
C SER A 137 7.45 -16.23 22.39
N SER A 138 7.66 -15.69 23.59
CA SER A 138 8.99 -15.34 24.09
C SER A 138 9.87 -16.60 24.16
N GLY A 139 11.15 -16.45 23.82
CA GLY A 139 12.12 -17.56 23.80
C GLY A 139 12.14 -18.39 22.51
N LYS A 140 11.18 -18.18 21.60
CA LYS A 140 11.25 -18.80 20.26
C LYS A 140 12.32 -18.11 19.43
N VAL A 141 13.04 -18.87 18.61
CA VAL A 141 14.07 -18.33 17.71
C VAL A 141 13.55 -18.30 16.29
N VAL A 142 13.77 -17.19 15.60
CA VAL A 142 13.48 -16.99 14.17
C VAL A 142 14.80 -16.88 13.42
N GLU A 143 14.95 -17.65 12.35
CA GLU A 143 16.09 -17.53 11.45
C GLU A 143 15.84 -16.38 10.47
N THR A 144 16.78 -15.44 10.41
CA THR A 144 16.72 -14.25 9.55
C THR A 144 18.07 -14.05 8.86
N LYS A 145 18.12 -13.16 7.85
CA LYS A 145 19.36 -12.71 7.21
C LYS A 145 20.37 -12.11 8.21
N TRP A 146 19.88 -11.55 9.32
CA TRP A 146 20.70 -10.95 10.38
C TRP A 146 21.08 -11.95 11.49
N GLY A 147 20.85 -13.25 11.25
CA GLY A 147 21.16 -14.32 12.17
C GLY A 147 19.92 -14.87 12.89
N LYS A 148 20.18 -15.64 13.95
CA LYS A 148 19.14 -16.21 14.81
C LYS A 148 18.68 -15.15 15.80
N VAL A 149 17.43 -14.73 15.69
CA VAL A 149 16.84 -13.70 16.55
C VAL A 149 15.83 -14.34 17.48
N GLU A 150 16.05 -14.21 18.79
CA GLU A 150 15.11 -14.66 19.81
C GLU A 150 13.94 -13.66 19.91
N ILE A 151 12.73 -14.20 20.03
CA ILE A 151 11.54 -13.39 20.29
C ILE A 151 11.54 -13.02 21.77
N GLU A 152 11.49 -11.73 22.04
CA GLU A 152 11.46 -11.17 23.38
C GLU A 152 10.03 -10.89 23.83
N ALA A 153 9.79 -10.99 25.14
CA ALA A 153 8.57 -10.46 25.75
C ALA A 153 8.50 -8.94 25.48
N PHE A 154 7.33 -8.48 25.03
CA PHE A 154 7.11 -7.07 24.76
C PHE A 154 7.28 -6.22 26.04
N SER A 155 8.01 -5.10 25.90
CA SER A 155 8.01 -4.03 26.88
C SER A 155 8.07 -2.69 26.14
N VAL A 156 7.38 -1.69 26.66
CA VAL A 156 7.40 -0.33 26.09
C VAL A 156 8.81 0.23 26.12
N GLN A 157 9.57 -0.02 27.19
CA GLN A 157 10.94 0.47 27.37
C GLN A 157 11.86 -0.03 26.25
N LYS A 158 11.91 -1.33 25.99
CA LYS A 158 12.72 -1.89 24.90
C LYS A 158 12.25 -1.43 23.52
N ALA A 159 10.94 -1.31 23.31
CA ALA A 159 10.41 -0.83 22.03
C ALA A 159 10.78 0.65 21.78
N ARG A 160 10.87 1.47 22.83
CA ARG A 160 11.31 2.87 22.75
C ARG A 160 12.79 3.02 22.39
N GLU A 161 13.62 2.03 22.70
CA GLU A 161 15.06 2.03 22.36
C GLU A 161 15.33 1.78 20.87
N MET A 162 14.29 1.47 20.08
CA MET A 162 14.39 1.24 18.64
C MET A 162 14.31 2.55 17.86
N ASP A 163 14.90 2.59 16.68
CA ASP A 163 14.71 3.73 15.77
C ASP A 163 13.33 3.65 15.08
N VAL A 164 12.94 2.44 14.67
CA VAL A 164 11.66 2.16 14.01
C VAL A 164 10.99 0.93 14.63
N VAL A 165 9.70 1.03 14.94
CA VAL A 165 8.89 -0.08 15.43
C VAL A 165 7.71 -0.32 14.51
N PHE A 166 7.60 -1.54 13.99
CA PHE A 166 6.40 -1.99 13.28
C PHE A 166 5.44 -2.67 14.25
N ILE A 167 4.20 -2.18 14.32
CA ILE A 167 3.13 -2.84 15.08
C ILE A 167 2.25 -3.61 14.11
N SER A 168 2.24 -4.94 14.25
CA SER A 168 1.47 -5.87 13.41
C SER A 168 0.55 -6.78 14.24
N VAL A 169 0.08 -6.26 15.38
CA VAL A 169 -0.79 -6.95 16.34
C VAL A 169 -2.24 -6.41 16.22
N SER A 170 -2.98 -6.34 17.32
CA SER A 170 -4.36 -5.83 17.35
C SER A 170 -4.41 -4.31 17.45
N GLY A 171 -5.54 -3.72 17.06
CA GLY A 171 -5.76 -2.29 17.22
C GLY A 171 -5.79 -1.83 18.68
N ASP A 172 -6.21 -2.68 19.60
CA ASP A 172 -6.22 -2.34 21.03
C ASP A 172 -4.80 -2.29 21.61
N PHE A 173 -3.92 -3.20 21.19
CA PHE A 173 -2.49 -3.12 21.49
C PHE A 173 -1.88 -1.81 20.97
N SER A 174 -2.21 -1.42 19.73
CA SER A 174 -1.73 -0.15 19.17
C SER A 174 -2.26 1.06 19.96
N LYS A 175 -3.54 1.08 20.34
CA LYS A 175 -4.11 2.17 21.17
C LYS A 175 -3.40 2.31 22.52
N GLU A 176 -3.06 1.19 23.13
CA GLU A 176 -2.41 1.16 24.44
C GLU A 176 -0.94 1.60 24.36
N TYR A 177 -0.19 1.12 23.36
CA TYR A 177 1.27 1.24 23.38
C TYR A 177 1.88 2.12 22.31
N ALA A 178 1.24 2.37 21.16
CA ALA A 178 1.90 3.06 20.04
C ALA A 178 2.35 4.49 20.42
N LYS A 179 1.47 5.26 21.09
CA LYS A 179 1.82 6.62 21.54
C LYS A 179 2.90 6.58 22.63
N ALA A 180 2.87 5.60 23.54
CA ALA A 180 3.88 5.42 24.57
C ALA A 180 5.25 5.00 23.99
N ILE A 181 5.29 4.24 22.90
CA ILE A 181 6.54 3.90 22.19
C ILE A 181 7.11 5.14 21.48
N ALA A 182 6.23 5.97 20.92
CA ALA A 182 6.57 7.17 20.15
C ALA A 182 6.89 8.42 21.00
N GLU A 183 6.60 8.41 22.30
CA GLU A 183 6.62 9.60 23.14
C GLU A 183 8.04 10.16 23.35
N GLY A 184 8.19 11.48 23.29
CA GLY A 184 9.45 12.20 23.55
C GLY A 184 10.47 12.16 22.40
N ASP A 185 11.56 12.91 22.56
CA ASP A 185 12.59 13.07 21.52
C ASP A 185 13.35 11.76 21.23
N ASP A 186 13.49 10.89 22.22
CA ASP A 186 14.11 9.57 22.09
C ASP A 186 13.10 8.45 21.76
N GLY A 187 11.81 8.78 21.59
CA GLY A 187 10.80 7.79 21.20
C GLY A 187 10.99 7.28 19.77
N ALA A 188 10.63 6.02 19.52
CA ALA A 188 10.77 5.38 18.21
C ALA A 188 9.76 5.92 17.19
N VAL A 189 10.08 5.80 15.90
CA VAL A 189 9.08 5.96 14.84
C VAL A 189 8.23 4.69 14.77
N VAL A 190 6.95 4.82 15.07
CA VAL A 190 6.00 3.71 15.07
C VAL A 190 5.25 3.66 13.75
N ILE A 191 5.35 2.54 13.05
CA ILE A 191 4.53 2.22 11.88
C ILE A 191 3.46 1.22 12.32
N ASP A 192 2.22 1.71 12.47
CA ASP A 192 1.09 0.91 12.94
C ASP A 192 0.30 0.32 11.75
N ASN A 193 0.29 -1.00 11.64
CA ASN A 193 -0.49 -1.70 10.61
C ASN A 193 -1.97 -1.87 10.98
N SER A 194 -2.34 -1.61 12.23
CA SER A 194 -3.71 -1.69 12.69
C SER A 194 -4.58 -0.56 12.13
N SER A 195 -5.89 -0.61 12.42
CA SER A 195 -6.81 0.49 12.09
C SER A 195 -6.91 1.57 13.17
N ALA A 196 -6.17 1.44 14.28
CA ALA A 196 -6.36 2.23 15.51
C ALA A 196 -6.28 3.74 15.28
N PHE A 197 -5.29 4.20 14.51
CA PHE A 197 -5.00 5.62 14.33
C PHE A 197 -5.25 6.16 12.93
N ARG A 198 -5.81 5.36 12.01
CA ARG A 198 -6.00 5.77 10.61
C ARG A 198 -6.85 7.03 10.46
N TYR A 199 -7.81 7.23 11.37
CA TYR A 199 -8.73 8.37 11.38
C TYR A 199 -8.40 9.42 12.45
N ASP A 200 -7.34 9.19 13.24
CA ASP A 200 -6.84 10.24 14.13
C ASP A 200 -6.32 11.38 13.24
N LYS A 201 -6.78 12.61 13.52
CA LYS A 201 -6.43 13.81 12.75
C LYS A 201 -4.95 14.18 12.91
N ASP A 202 -4.36 13.77 14.03
CA ASP A 202 -2.98 14.11 14.37
C ASP A 202 -2.01 13.01 13.91
N VAL A 203 -2.51 11.89 13.34
CA VAL A 203 -1.69 10.79 12.83
C VAL A 203 -1.74 10.74 11.30
N ALA A 204 -0.56 10.72 10.68
CA ALA A 204 -0.44 10.53 9.24
C ALA A 204 -0.91 9.13 8.83
N LEU A 205 -1.75 9.08 7.79
CA LEU A 205 -2.13 7.86 7.08
C LEU A 205 -1.43 7.90 5.72
N CYS A 206 -0.46 7.02 5.49
CA CYS A 206 0.54 7.21 4.45
C CYS A 206 0.59 6.05 3.44
N VAL A 207 0.57 6.39 2.15
CA VAL A 207 1.14 5.58 1.07
C VAL A 207 2.27 6.40 0.45
N PRO A 208 3.54 5.96 0.57
CA PRO A 208 4.70 6.78 0.21
C PRO A 208 4.61 7.42 -1.18
N GLU A 209 4.19 6.65 -2.19
CA GLU A 209 4.09 7.05 -3.59
C GLU A 209 2.99 8.10 -3.84
N ILE A 210 2.10 8.33 -2.88
CA ILE A 210 0.95 9.23 -3.00
C ILE A 210 1.13 10.45 -2.11
N ASN A 211 1.45 10.25 -0.84
CA ASN A 211 1.45 11.30 0.17
C ASN A 211 2.57 11.16 1.22
N ALA A 212 3.79 10.74 0.84
CA ALA A 212 4.95 10.67 1.75
C ALA A 212 5.17 11.95 2.59
N ASP A 213 4.84 13.12 2.03
CA ASP A 213 4.90 14.41 2.71
C ASP A 213 4.06 14.46 4.00
N ALA A 214 2.94 13.73 4.07
CA ALA A 214 2.11 13.64 5.26
C ALA A 214 2.86 12.96 6.42
N ALA A 215 3.64 11.91 6.14
CA ALA A 215 4.50 11.28 7.13
C ALA A 215 5.67 12.18 7.56
N ARG A 216 6.31 12.89 6.63
CA ARG A 216 7.43 13.79 6.94
C ARG A 216 7.04 15.00 7.79
N LYS A 217 5.82 15.50 7.59
CA LYS A 217 5.24 16.64 8.32
C LYS A 217 4.47 16.21 9.57
N ASN A 218 4.39 14.91 9.83
CA ASN A 218 3.65 14.37 10.97
C ASN A 218 4.31 14.85 12.28
N PRO A 219 3.61 15.62 13.12
CA PRO A 219 4.16 16.02 14.41
C PRO A 219 4.29 14.84 15.37
N ASN A 220 3.53 13.77 15.13
CA ASN A 220 3.58 12.54 15.90
C ASN A 220 4.56 11.55 15.26
N LYS A 221 5.30 10.80 16.07
CA LYS A 221 6.14 9.69 15.58
C LYS A 221 5.35 8.41 15.28
N VAL A 222 4.02 8.44 15.39
CA VAL A 222 3.13 7.35 14.99
C VAL A 222 2.61 7.61 13.57
N ILE A 223 2.82 6.67 12.67
CA ILE A 223 2.33 6.69 11.28
C ILE A 223 1.45 5.46 11.09
N ALA A 224 0.23 5.65 10.60
CA ALA A 224 -0.68 4.57 10.30
C ALA A 224 -0.49 4.06 8.86
N ASN A 225 -0.41 2.75 8.71
CA ASN A 225 -0.47 2.08 7.41
C ASN A 225 -1.96 1.85 7.03
N PRO A 226 -2.35 2.09 5.77
CA PRO A 226 -3.72 1.88 5.32
C PRO A 226 -4.18 0.43 5.32
N ASN A 227 -5.48 0.25 5.13
CA ASN A 227 -6.09 -1.02 4.80
C ASN A 227 -5.53 -1.54 3.46
N CYS A 228 -5.31 -2.85 3.37
CA CYS A 228 -4.76 -3.50 2.18
C CYS A 228 -5.56 -3.21 0.90
N THR A 229 -6.89 -3.27 0.95
CA THR A 229 -7.78 -2.93 -0.18
C THR A 229 -7.66 -1.45 -0.55
N THR A 230 -7.61 -0.55 0.43
CA THR A 230 -7.42 0.87 0.10
C THR A 230 -6.07 1.07 -0.58
N ALA A 231 -4.98 0.56 0.00
CA ALA A 231 -3.62 0.74 -0.48
C ALA A 231 -3.45 0.31 -1.94
N ILE A 232 -3.95 -0.87 -2.31
CA ILE A 232 -3.82 -1.36 -3.69
C ILE A 232 -4.70 -0.57 -4.67
N GLY A 233 -5.94 -0.23 -4.27
CA GLY A 233 -6.85 0.52 -5.13
C GLY A 233 -6.35 1.94 -5.42
N ILE A 234 -5.85 2.63 -4.41
CA ILE A 234 -5.41 4.03 -4.58
C ILE A 234 -4.12 4.16 -5.38
N MET A 235 -3.26 3.14 -5.41
CA MET A 235 -2.10 3.11 -6.30
C MET A 235 -2.50 3.14 -7.78
N ALA A 236 -3.65 2.56 -8.12
CA ALA A 236 -4.21 2.64 -9.47
C ALA A 236 -4.98 3.95 -9.71
N LEU A 237 -5.71 4.44 -8.69
CA LEU A 237 -6.61 5.58 -8.79
C LEU A 237 -5.90 6.94 -8.75
N PHE A 238 -4.88 7.10 -7.92
CA PHE A 238 -4.23 8.39 -7.71
C PHE A 238 -3.60 8.97 -8.99
N PRO A 239 -2.90 8.18 -9.84
CA PRO A 239 -2.40 8.69 -11.12
C PRO A 239 -3.52 9.20 -12.05
N LEU A 240 -4.66 8.50 -12.07
CA LEU A 240 -5.84 8.91 -12.82
C LEU A 240 -6.42 10.22 -12.26
N HIS A 241 -6.47 10.34 -10.93
CA HIS A 241 -6.88 11.58 -10.26
C HIS A 241 -5.99 12.75 -10.66
N LYS A 242 -4.66 12.58 -10.61
CA LYS A 242 -3.71 13.66 -10.94
C LYS A 242 -3.87 14.20 -12.36
N ARG A 243 -4.27 13.35 -13.32
CA ARG A 243 -4.42 13.75 -14.73
C ARG A 243 -5.84 14.20 -15.08
N PHE A 244 -6.85 13.45 -14.66
CA PHE A 244 -8.23 13.60 -15.11
C PHE A 244 -9.19 14.10 -14.03
N GLY A 245 -8.80 14.08 -12.75
CA GLY A 245 -9.67 14.34 -11.61
C GLY A 245 -10.66 13.19 -11.39
N LEU A 246 -10.69 12.62 -10.18
CA LEU A 246 -11.70 11.61 -9.81
C LEU A 246 -12.95 12.30 -9.31
N LYS A 247 -14.10 11.90 -9.87
CA LYS A 247 -15.42 12.42 -9.52
C LYS A 247 -16.26 11.42 -8.73
N LYS A 248 -16.14 10.12 -9.04
CA LYS A 248 -16.85 9.04 -8.35
C LYS A 248 -16.09 7.72 -8.50
N VAL A 249 -16.14 6.89 -7.45
CA VAL A 249 -15.57 5.54 -7.46
C VAL A 249 -16.60 4.54 -6.97
N ILE A 250 -16.78 3.45 -7.72
CA ILE A 250 -17.51 2.26 -7.28
C ILE A 250 -16.53 1.10 -7.32
N MET A 251 -16.37 0.39 -6.21
CA MET A 251 -15.40 -0.69 -6.06
C MET A 251 -16.10 -1.97 -5.62
N SER A 252 -15.77 -3.08 -6.26
CA SER A 252 -16.12 -4.43 -5.79
C SER A 252 -14.85 -5.22 -5.58
N THR A 253 -14.62 -5.65 -4.34
CA THR A 253 -13.36 -6.26 -3.92
C THR A 253 -13.53 -7.76 -3.79
N TYR A 254 -12.48 -8.49 -4.14
CA TYR A 254 -12.38 -9.93 -4.06
C TYR A 254 -11.18 -10.24 -3.16
N GLN A 255 -11.43 -10.21 -1.86
CA GLN A 255 -10.37 -10.28 -0.86
C GLN A 255 -10.03 -11.72 -0.47
N ALA A 256 -8.75 -11.94 -0.20
CA ALA A 256 -8.16 -13.23 0.16
C ALA A 256 -8.30 -13.57 1.64
N ALA A 257 -8.24 -14.86 2.00
CA ALA A 257 -8.34 -15.37 3.36
C ALA A 257 -7.25 -14.84 4.32
N SER A 258 -6.05 -14.53 3.82
CA SER A 258 -4.96 -13.94 4.61
C SER A 258 -5.29 -12.61 5.30
N GLY A 259 -6.31 -11.88 4.84
CA GLY A 259 -6.81 -10.69 5.53
C GLY A 259 -7.36 -11.00 6.94
N ALA A 260 -7.78 -12.26 7.18
CA ALA A 260 -8.15 -12.78 8.49
C ALA A 260 -6.97 -13.49 9.22
N GLY A 261 -5.74 -13.28 8.75
CA GLY A 261 -4.54 -13.86 9.33
C GLY A 261 -4.29 -15.32 8.94
N GLN A 262 -3.37 -15.97 9.68
CA GLN A 262 -2.98 -17.35 9.43
C GLN A 262 -4.15 -18.31 9.64
N GLU A 263 -4.96 -18.08 10.67
CA GLU A 263 -6.12 -18.90 11.00
C GLU A 263 -7.17 -18.89 9.87
N GLY A 264 -7.40 -17.75 9.22
CA GLY A 264 -8.28 -17.68 8.06
C GLY A 264 -7.76 -18.47 6.85
N MET A 265 -6.45 -18.46 6.61
CA MET A 265 -5.85 -19.28 5.55
C MET A 265 -5.91 -20.78 5.87
N ASP A 266 -5.75 -21.15 7.14
CA ASP A 266 -5.82 -22.54 7.58
C ASP A 266 -7.26 -23.06 7.51
N GLU A 267 -8.26 -22.28 7.95
CA GLU A 267 -9.69 -22.61 7.81
C GLU A 267 -10.09 -22.83 6.34
N LEU A 268 -9.62 -21.97 5.43
CA LEU A 268 -9.84 -22.18 3.99
C LEU A 268 -9.19 -23.48 3.50
N ARG A 269 -7.92 -23.73 3.88
CA ARG A 269 -7.16 -24.90 3.42
C ARG A 269 -7.80 -26.19 3.90
N ASP A 270 -8.14 -26.26 5.17
CA ASP A 270 -8.64 -27.48 5.80
C ASP A 270 -10.10 -27.71 5.43
N GLY A 271 -10.93 -26.66 5.38
CA GLY A 271 -12.30 -26.76 4.87
C GLY A 271 -12.36 -27.17 3.40
N ALA A 272 -11.44 -26.71 2.55
CA ALA A 272 -11.38 -27.16 1.15
C ALA A 272 -11.02 -28.65 1.05
N LYS A 273 -10.09 -29.14 1.87
CA LYS A 273 -9.78 -30.58 1.95
C LYS A 273 -10.97 -31.39 2.45
N GLU A 274 -11.70 -30.89 3.46
CA GLU A 274 -12.89 -31.55 3.99
C GLU A 274 -13.94 -31.74 2.90
N VAL A 275 -14.29 -30.67 2.16
CA VAL A 275 -15.30 -30.72 1.10
C VAL A 275 -14.89 -31.66 -0.03
N VAL A 276 -13.63 -31.60 -0.48
CA VAL A 276 -13.15 -32.41 -1.61
C VAL A 276 -13.07 -33.91 -1.29
N ASN A 277 -12.79 -34.27 -0.03
CA ASN A 277 -12.63 -35.67 0.38
C ASN A 277 -13.90 -36.30 0.96
N SER A 278 -15.02 -35.56 0.98
CA SER A 278 -16.28 -36.01 1.56
C SER A 278 -17.34 -36.29 0.49
N ALA A 279 -18.50 -36.78 0.91
CA ALA A 279 -19.64 -37.00 0.01
C ALA A 279 -20.11 -35.67 -0.63
N GLU A 280 -20.69 -35.76 -1.82
CA GLU A 280 -21.28 -34.61 -2.51
C GLU A 280 -22.29 -33.89 -1.61
N GLY A 281 -22.24 -32.55 -1.60
CA GLY A 281 -23.06 -31.71 -0.73
C GLY A 281 -22.51 -31.49 0.69
N THR A 282 -21.32 -31.98 1.00
CA THR A 282 -20.66 -31.65 2.28
C THR A 282 -20.33 -30.15 2.34
N ILE A 283 -20.71 -29.51 3.46
CA ILE A 283 -20.43 -28.10 3.75
C ILE A 283 -19.37 -28.04 4.85
N ALA A 284 -18.25 -27.36 4.58
CA ALA A 284 -17.18 -27.16 5.57
C ALA A 284 -17.67 -26.41 6.81
N LYS A 285 -17.03 -26.64 7.95
CA LYS A 285 -17.26 -25.82 9.15
C LYS A 285 -16.54 -24.47 9.02
N ASN A 286 -17.06 -23.47 9.72
CA ASN A 286 -16.44 -22.15 9.84
C ASN A 286 -16.40 -21.69 11.30
N LYS A 287 -15.29 -21.06 11.68
CA LYS A 287 -15.07 -20.43 12.99
C LYS A 287 -14.52 -19.01 12.85
N ILE A 288 -13.60 -18.81 11.91
CA ILE A 288 -12.96 -17.53 11.62
C ILE A 288 -13.85 -16.67 10.72
N PHE A 289 -14.44 -17.27 9.68
CA PHE A 289 -15.37 -16.56 8.79
C PHE A 289 -16.82 -16.70 9.27
N ALA A 290 -17.68 -15.76 8.86
CA ALA A 290 -19.11 -15.78 9.19
C ALA A 290 -19.87 -16.95 8.54
N HIS A 291 -19.36 -17.43 7.41
CA HIS A 291 -19.88 -18.56 6.65
C HIS A 291 -18.71 -19.41 6.13
N PRO A 292 -18.95 -20.68 5.73
CA PRO A 292 -17.93 -21.51 5.08
C PRO A 292 -17.41 -20.85 3.81
N LEU A 293 -16.09 -20.67 3.71
CA LEU A 293 -15.44 -20.03 2.58
C LEU A 293 -15.09 -20.97 1.40
N PRO A 294 -14.74 -22.27 1.59
CA PRO A 294 -14.42 -23.15 0.47
C PRO A 294 -15.55 -23.19 -0.57
N PHE A 295 -15.21 -22.92 -1.83
CA PHE A 295 -16.15 -22.86 -2.96
C PHE A 295 -17.31 -21.86 -2.80
N ASN A 296 -17.13 -20.82 -1.97
CA ASN A 296 -18.17 -19.85 -1.64
C ASN A 296 -17.65 -18.40 -1.72
N LEU A 297 -18.56 -17.43 -1.67
CA LEU A 297 -18.30 -15.99 -1.64
C LEU A 297 -19.02 -15.39 -0.42
N ILE A 298 -18.31 -14.59 0.38
CA ILE A 298 -18.90 -14.00 1.60
C ILE A 298 -18.89 -12.47 1.46
N PRO A 299 -20.05 -11.82 1.19
CA PRO A 299 -20.16 -10.37 1.06
C PRO A 299 -20.23 -9.68 2.43
N HIS A 300 -19.32 -10.03 3.33
CA HIS A 300 -19.25 -9.52 4.70
C HIS A 300 -17.80 -9.63 5.19
N ILE A 301 -17.15 -8.48 5.35
CA ILE A 301 -15.80 -8.37 5.90
C ILE A 301 -15.79 -7.28 6.94
N ASP A 302 -15.34 -7.62 8.15
CA ASP A 302 -15.44 -6.73 9.33
C ASP A 302 -16.91 -6.46 9.70
N VAL A 303 -17.14 -5.74 10.80
CA VAL A 303 -18.49 -5.54 11.36
C VAL A 303 -19.34 -4.55 10.56
N PHE A 304 -20.65 -4.77 10.51
CA PHE A 304 -21.60 -3.79 9.99
C PHE A 304 -21.56 -2.48 10.78
N GLN A 305 -21.81 -1.37 10.10
CA GLN A 305 -21.97 -0.02 10.63
C GLN A 305 -23.45 0.39 10.56
N ASP A 306 -23.82 1.49 11.22
CA ASP A 306 -25.22 1.97 11.27
C ASP A 306 -25.83 2.27 9.90
N ASN A 307 -24.99 2.59 8.90
CA ASN A 307 -25.39 2.84 7.52
C ASN A 307 -25.50 1.56 6.66
N LEU A 308 -25.42 0.38 7.28
CA LEU A 308 -25.51 -0.95 6.66
C LEU A 308 -24.34 -1.34 5.74
N TYR A 309 -23.32 -0.49 5.60
CA TYR A 309 -22.03 -0.92 5.08
C TYR A 309 -21.24 -1.63 6.17
N THR A 310 -20.37 -2.54 5.78
CA THR A 310 -19.34 -3.10 6.65
C THR A 310 -18.23 -2.08 6.89
N LYS A 311 -17.53 -2.23 8.02
CA LYS A 311 -16.39 -1.38 8.35
C LYS A 311 -15.28 -1.47 7.30
N GLU A 312 -15.10 -2.63 6.66
CA GLU A 312 -14.14 -2.79 5.57
C GLU A 312 -14.47 -1.90 4.37
N GLU A 313 -15.75 -1.84 3.97
CA GLU A 313 -16.21 -0.97 2.87
C GLU A 313 -16.06 0.52 3.23
N MET A 314 -16.32 0.85 4.49
CA MET A 314 -16.15 2.22 4.97
C MET A 314 -14.69 2.64 5.08
N LYS A 315 -13.76 1.73 5.44
CA LYS A 315 -12.31 2.01 5.41
C LYS A 315 -11.88 2.48 4.02
N VAL A 316 -12.30 1.80 2.96
CA VAL A 316 -12.00 2.21 1.57
C VAL A 316 -12.42 3.64 1.34
N THR A 317 -13.64 4.00 1.71
CA THR A 317 -14.18 5.35 1.52
C THR A 317 -13.37 6.40 2.30
N TRP A 318 -13.17 6.18 3.60
CA TRP A 318 -12.51 7.15 4.47
C TRP A 318 -11.02 7.31 4.15
N GLU A 319 -10.33 6.20 3.92
CA GLU A 319 -8.90 6.20 3.66
C GLU A 319 -8.58 6.74 2.26
N CYS A 320 -9.40 6.45 1.22
CA CYS A 320 -9.26 7.08 -0.10
C CYS A 320 -9.32 8.62 0.00
N ARG A 321 -10.29 9.15 0.75
CA ARG A 321 -10.47 10.58 0.95
C ARG A 321 -9.28 11.22 1.67
N LYS A 322 -8.80 10.58 2.75
CA LYS A 322 -7.70 11.10 3.56
C LYS A 322 -6.35 11.02 2.84
N ILE A 323 -6.03 9.91 2.19
CA ILE A 323 -4.71 9.68 1.58
C ILE A 323 -4.54 10.51 0.30
N MET A 324 -5.57 10.57 -0.56
CA MET A 324 -5.51 11.33 -1.81
C MET A 324 -5.83 12.83 -1.63
N ASP A 325 -6.18 13.26 -0.42
CA ASP A 325 -6.62 14.63 -0.10
C ASP A 325 -7.85 15.08 -0.92
N ILE A 326 -8.88 14.23 -0.93
CA ILE A 326 -10.15 14.49 -1.65
C ILE A 326 -11.34 14.25 -0.69
N PRO A 327 -11.60 15.15 0.29
CA PRO A 327 -12.56 14.89 1.37
C PRO A 327 -13.99 14.58 0.90
N SER A 328 -14.40 15.14 -0.24
CA SER A 328 -15.75 14.98 -0.80
C SER A 328 -15.88 13.83 -1.80
N LEU A 329 -14.83 13.04 -2.06
CA LEU A 329 -14.89 11.97 -3.07
C LEU A 329 -16.00 10.97 -2.75
N PRO A 330 -17.03 10.81 -3.60
CA PRO A 330 -18.02 9.75 -3.46
C PRO A 330 -17.36 8.41 -3.80
N VAL A 331 -17.25 7.56 -2.79
CA VAL A 331 -16.75 6.19 -2.91
C VAL A 331 -17.82 5.26 -2.38
N SER A 332 -18.13 4.20 -3.12
CA SER A 332 -18.95 3.09 -2.66
C SER A 332 -18.20 1.80 -2.90
N CYS A 333 -18.10 0.96 -1.88
CA CYS A 333 -17.36 -0.29 -1.93
C CYS A 333 -18.28 -1.45 -1.53
N THR A 334 -18.15 -2.58 -2.22
CA THR A 334 -18.69 -3.87 -1.79
C THR A 334 -17.54 -4.82 -1.50
N ALA A 335 -17.41 -5.26 -0.25
CA ALA A 335 -16.29 -6.08 0.20
C ALA A 335 -16.67 -7.57 0.28
N VAL A 336 -16.08 -8.40 -0.60
CA VAL A 336 -16.38 -9.83 -0.68
C VAL A 336 -15.14 -10.66 -0.40
N ARG A 337 -15.23 -11.60 0.55
CA ARG A 337 -14.18 -12.59 0.80
C ARG A 337 -14.35 -13.74 -0.19
N ILE A 338 -13.25 -14.14 -0.84
CA ILE A 338 -13.21 -15.21 -1.82
C ILE A 338 -12.19 -16.29 -1.43
N PRO A 339 -12.26 -17.51 -1.98
CA PRO A 339 -11.39 -18.62 -1.58
C PRO A 339 -10.01 -18.53 -2.25
N THR A 340 -9.32 -17.40 -2.06
CA THR A 340 -7.91 -17.20 -2.43
C THR A 340 -7.08 -17.03 -1.16
N PHE A 341 -5.81 -17.44 -1.18
CA PHE A 341 -4.98 -17.37 0.02
C PHE A 341 -4.45 -15.96 0.30
N ARG A 342 -3.81 -15.31 -0.68
CA ARG A 342 -2.98 -14.12 -0.42
C ARG A 342 -3.25 -12.88 -1.27
N ALA A 343 -3.78 -13.02 -2.47
CA ALA A 343 -3.96 -11.90 -3.39
C ALA A 343 -5.40 -11.35 -3.37
N HIS A 344 -5.53 -10.05 -3.16
CA HIS A 344 -6.79 -9.34 -3.38
C HIS A 344 -6.91 -8.94 -4.85
N ALA A 345 -8.14 -8.88 -5.35
CA ALA A 345 -8.45 -8.28 -6.64
C ALA A 345 -9.58 -7.26 -6.47
N GLU A 346 -9.61 -6.26 -7.34
CA GLU A 346 -10.60 -5.18 -7.27
C GLU A 346 -11.13 -4.87 -8.66
N SER A 347 -12.45 -4.84 -8.79
CA SER A 347 -13.14 -4.29 -9.96
C SER A 347 -13.54 -2.86 -9.61
N ILE A 348 -12.95 -1.89 -10.29
CA ILE A 348 -13.13 -0.47 -9.97
C ILE A 348 -13.72 0.25 -11.18
N VAL A 349 -14.86 0.91 -10.97
CA VAL A 349 -15.49 1.81 -11.92
C VAL A 349 -15.25 3.23 -11.46
N VAL A 350 -14.70 4.06 -12.35
CA VAL A 350 -14.39 5.47 -12.07
C VAL A 350 -15.15 6.39 -13.00
N GLU A 351 -15.65 7.50 -12.45
CA GLU A 351 -16.05 8.68 -13.20
C GLU A 351 -14.99 9.76 -12.98
N THR A 352 -14.62 10.47 -14.04
CA THR A 352 -13.58 11.50 -14.00
C THR A 352 -14.15 12.87 -14.38
N GLU A 353 -13.51 13.94 -13.91
CA GLU A 353 -13.92 15.32 -14.21
C GLU A 353 -13.64 15.67 -15.68
N LYS A 354 -12.53 15.15 -16.22
CA LYS A 354 -12.14 15.31 -17.63
C LYS A 354 -12.39 14.01 -18.40
N PRO A 355 -12.78 14.07 -19.68
CA PRO A 355 -12.88 12.88 -20.52
C PRO A 355 -11.56 12.09 -20.54
N ILE A 356 -11.67 10.78 -20.38
CA ILE A 356 -10.52 9.87 -20.36
C ILE A 356 -10.61 8.90 -21.53
N LYS A 357 -9.49 8.69 -22.23
CA LYS A 357 -9.33 7.63 -23.23
C LYS A 357 -8.57 6.47 -22.61
N VAL A 358 -8.93 5.24 -22.98
CA VAL A 358 -8.29 4.00 -22.47
C VAL A 358 -6.76 4.06 -22.54
N ARG A 359 -6.20 4.48 -23.67
CA ARG A 359 -4.74 4.56 -23.84
C ARG A 359 -4.08 5.53 -22.87
N GLU A 360 -4.70 6.68 -22.65
CA GLU A 360 -4.15 7.69 -21.73
C GLU A 360 -4.27 7.27 -20.25
N ALA A 361 -5.32 6.49 -19.93
CA ALA A 361 -5.46 5.85 -18.62
C ALA A 361 -4.32 4.86 -18.38
N LEU A 362 -4.05 3.99 -19.35
CA LEU A 362 -2.95 3.01 -19.28
C LEU A 362 -1.59 3.70 -19.14
N GLU A 363 -1.33 4.74 -19.92
CA GLU A 363 -0.09 5.53 -19.81
C GLU A 363 0.06 6.12 -18.40
N ALA A 364 -0.99 6.73 -17.84
CA ALA A 364 -0.95 7.27 -16.48
C ALA A 364 -0.68 6.18 -15.42
N SER A 365 -1.32 5.02 -15.52
CA SER A 365 -1.14 3.90 -14.59
C SER A 365 0.24 3.24 -14.71
N ILE A 366 0.77 3.08 -15.93
CA ILE A 366 2.11 2.49 -16.16
C ILE A 366 3.21 3.44 -15.72
N THR A 367 3.09 4.74 -16.01
CA THR A 367 4.05 5.74 -15.51
C THR A 367 4.11 5.70 -13.99
N ALA A 368 2.98 5.56 -13.29
CA ALA A 368 2.99 5.41 -11.85
C ALA A 368 3.68 4.12 -11.37
N LEU A 369 3.46 2.99 -12.05
CA LEU A 369 4.17 1.73 -11.77
C LEU A 369 5.67 1.81 -12.03
N LEU A 370 6.10 2.56 -13.05
CA LEU A 370 7.51 2.76 -13.39
C LEU A 370 8.19 3.76 -12.44
N CYS A 371 7.53 4.86 -12.09
CA CYS A 371 8.03 5.79 -11.06
C CYS A 371 8.20 5.10 -9.71
N ALA A 372 7.29 4.18 -9.34
CA ALA A 372 7.45 3.34 -8.15
C ALA A 372 8.69 2.42 -8.24
N LYS A 373 9.12 2.02 -9.44
CA LYS A 373 10.38 1.26 -9.64
C LYS A 373 11.61 2.15 -9.64
N ASP A 374 11.54 3.34 -10.23
CA ASP A 374 12.67 4.26 -10.31
C ASP A 374 13.03 4.85 -8.93
N GLU A 375 12.06 5.04 -8.02
CA GLU A 375 12.36 5.40 -6.62
C GLU A 375 13.03 4.25 -5.85
N ILE A 376 12.73 3.00 -6.20
CA ILE A 376 13.41 1.81 -5.66
C ILE A 376 14.84 1.71 -6.20
N HIS A 377 15.07 1.96 -7.49
CA HIS A 377 16.40 1.90 -8.10
C HIS A 377 17.29 3.11 -7.78
N ALA A 378 16.72 4.30 -7.59
CA ALA A 378 17.48 5.50 -7.17
C ALA A 378 18.04 5.36 -5.74
N ALA A 379 17.35 4.60 -4.87
CA ALA A 379 17.88 4.23 -3.56
C ALA A 379 19.04 3.23 -3.64
N GLU A 380 19.10 2.41 -4.70
CA GLU A 380 20.18 1.43 -4.93
C GLU A 380 21.39 2.01 -5.67
N THR A 381 21.21 3.06 -6.47
CA THR A 381 22.28 3.64 -7.31
C THR A 381 22.97 4.89 -6.73
N SER A 382 22.41 5.54 -5.69
CA SER A 382 23.09 6.69 -5.07
C SER A 382 24.21 6.33 -4.08
N CYS A 383 24.51 5.05 -3.88
CA CYS A 383 25.55 4.59 -2.95
C CYS A 383 26.86 4.11 -3.62
N CYS A 384 26.96 4.18 -4.95
CA CYS A 384 28.14 3.75 -5.70
C CYS A 384 28.51 4.79 -6.77
N ASP A 385 28.95 5.98 -6.37
CA ASP A 385 29.83 6.83 -7.21
C ASP A 385 30.27 8.09 -6.43
N THR A 386 31.23 7.92 -5.52
CA THR A 386 32.20 8.97 -5.15
C THR A 386 33.53 8.35 -4.76
N SER A 387 34.15 7.64 -5.70
CA SER A 387 35.59 7.36 -5.66
C SER A 387 36.16 7.26 -7.07
N SER A 388 36.16 8.38 -7.79
CA SER A 388 37.14 8.67 -8.86
C SER A 388 36.98 10.11 -9.35
N LEU A 389 37.62 11.04 -8.65
CA LEU A 389 38.47 12.14 -9.18
C LEU A 389 38.90 13.05 -8.03
#